data_AF-A0A920MHT9-F1
#
_entry.id   AF-A0A920MHT9-F1
#
_cell.length_a   1.000
_cell.length_b   1.000
_cell.length_c   1.000
_cell.angle_alpha   90.00
_cell.angle_beta   90.00
_cell.angle_gamma   90.00
#
_symmetry.space_group_name_H-M   'P 1'
#
loop_
_entity.id
_entity.type
_entity.pdbx_description
1 polymer ?
#
loop_
_entity_poly.entity_id
_entity_poly.type
_entity_poly.pdbx_seq_one_letter_code
_entity_poly.pdbx_strand_id
1 'polypeptide(L)'
;MRNRLISGDVIARFLDYTPEEAQAAAENTEQGQNFRTLLFTKIIPNLKRIGLLNDKVMPKYEKLGVLSYAELEDNFDIDWADMSKPYETQEEIERFLKHLTINMKKPKTKFR
;
A
#
# COMPACT_ATOMS: atom_id res chain seq x y z
N MET A 1 14.13 -7.46 4.38
CA MET A 1 12.68 -7.69 4.58
C MET A 1 12.33 -9.13 4.94
N ARG A 2 13.31 -10.02 5.23
CA ARG A 2 13.01 -11.37 5.70
C ARG A 2 12.19 -11.31 7.00
N ASN A 3 11.05 -12.02 7.02
CA ASN A 3 10.17 -12.22 8.19
C ASN A 3 9.59 -10.93 8.82
N ARG A 4 9.50 -9.82 8.07
CA ARG A 4 8.94 -8.55 8.57
C ARG A 4 7.47 -8.30 8.21
N LEU A 5 6.96 -8.99 7.19
CA LEU A 5 5.60 -8.79 6.66
C LEU A 5 4.64 -9.90 7.08
N ILE A 6 5.13 -11.13 7.15
CA ILE A 6 4.43 -12.29 7.70
C ILE A 6 5.46 -13.03 8.55
N SER A 7 5.15 -13.23 9.84
CA SER A 7 5.98 -14.04 10.74
C SER A 7 5.35 -15.42 10.88
N GLY A 8 6.13 -16.47 10.64
CA GLY A 8 5.74 -17.85 10.91
C GLY A 8 5.28 -18.06 12.35
N ASP A 9 5.80 -17.28 13.32
CA ASP A 9 5.45 -17.40 14.74
C ASP A 9 3.98 -17.12 15.03
N VAL A 10 3.36 -16.17 14.33
CA VAL A 10 1.94 -15.85 14.52
C VAL A 10 1.09 -16.98 13.95
N ILE A 11 1.46 -17.49 12.78
CA ILE A 11 0.74 -18.56 12.09
C ILE A 11 0.83 -19.86 12.90
N ALA A 12 2.02 -20.27 13.32
CA ALA A 12 2.26 -21.46 14.14
C ALA A 12 1.57 -21.42 15.52
N ARG A 13 1.28 -20.22 16.04
CA ARG A 13 0.57 -20.07 17.32
C ARG A 13 -0.94 -20.33 17.20
N PHE A 14 -1.53 -20.09 16.04
CA PHE A 14 -2.98 -20.20 15.82
C PHE A 14 -3.37 -21.37 14.91
N LEU A 15 -2.42 -21.89 14.14
CA LEU A 15 -2.57 -23.06 13.28
C LEU A 15 -1.56 -24.12 13.74
N ASP A 16 -1.92 -25.40 13.69
CA ASP A 16 -1.09 -26.55 14.10
C ASP A 16 0.10 -26.80 13.13
N TYR A 17 0.95 -25.79 12.97
CA TYR A 17 2.16 -25.79 12.15
C TYR A 17 3.37 -25.53 13.05
N THR A 18 4.52 -26.11 12.70
CA THR A 18 5.78 -25.65 13.27
C THR A 18 6.13 -24.25 12.74
N PRO A 19 6.91 -23.42 13.46
CA PRO A 19 7.34 -22.10 12.99
C PRO A 19 8.01 -22.13 11.61
N GLU A 20 8.81 -23.16 11.34
CA GLU A 20 9.48 -23.38 10.05
C GLU A 20 8.48 -23.70 8.93
N GLU A 21 7.51 -24.59 9.16
CA GLU A 21 6.48 -24.93 8.18
C GLU A 21 5.56 -23.74 7.91
N ALA A 22 5.19 -22.99 8.95
CA ALA A 22 4.41 -21.78 8.85
C ALA A 22 5.13 -20.69 8.04
N GLN A 23 6.44 -20.53 8.24
CA GLN A 23 7.27 -19.60 7.49
C GLN A 23 7.37 -19.99 6.02
N ALA A 24 7.64 -21.27 5.73
CA ALA A 24 7.73 -21.77 4.36
C ALA A 24 6.39 -21.65 3.61
N ALA A 25 5.27 -21.92 4.29
CA ALA A 25 3.93 -21.72 3.76
C ALA A 25 3.69 -20.24 3.43
N ALA A 26 3.98 -19.34 4.37
CA ALA A 26 3.80 -17.89 4.20
C ALA A 26 4.66 -17.30 3.05
N GLU A 27 5.92 -17.73 2.94
CA GLU A 27 6.86 -17.21 1.95
C GLU A 27 6.43 -17.54 0.51
N ASN A 28 5.90 -18.75 0.30
CA ASN A 28 5.58 -19.27 -1.01
C ASN A 28 4.10 -19.14 -1.41
N THR A 29 3.27 -18.50 -0.59
CA THR A 29 1.89 -18.21 -0.99
C THR A 29 1.85 -17.27 -2.19
N GLU A 30 0.94 -17.54 -3.12
CA GLU A 30 0.62 -16.64 -4.24
C GLU A 30 0.21 -15.25 -3.73
N GLN A 31 -0.57 -15.22 -2.65
CA GLN A 31 -1.00 -13.99 -1.99
C GLN A 31 0.19 -13.16 -1.49
N GLY A 32 1.17 -13.80 -0.86
CA GLY A 32 2.40 -13.14 -0.41
C GLY A 32 3.24 -12.61 -1.57
N GLN A 33 3.31 -13.34 -2.69
CA GLN A 33 4.01 -12.89 -3.91
C GLN A 33 3.32 -11.68 -4.54
N ASN A 34 2.00 -11.73 -4.68
CA ASN A 34 1.18 -10.62 -5.20
C ASN A 34 1.29 -9.38 -4.30
N PHE A 35 1.23 -9.56 -2.99
CA PHE A 35 1.42 -8.46 -2.03
C PHE A 35 2.81 -7.82 -2.14
N ARG A 36 3.88 -8.61 -2.21
CA ARG A 36 5.24 -8.10 -2.42
C ARG A 36 5.36 -7.34 -3.73
N THR A 37 4.73 -7.84 -4.80
CA THR A 37 4.69 -7.16 -6.10
C THR A 37 4.03 -5.80 -5.97
N LEU A 38 2.84 -5.72 -5.36
CA LEU A 38 2.14 -4.46 -5.11
C LEU A 38 2.94 -3.48 -4.22
N LEU A 39 3.68 -3.98 -3.23
CA LEU A 39 4.55 -3.12 -2.42
C LEU A 39 5.66 -2.49 -3.27
N PHE A 40 6.33 -3.27 -4.12
CA PHE A 40 7.42 -2.74 -4.93
C PHE A 40 6.95 -1.79 -6.03
N THR A 41 5.75 -1.98 -6.60
CA THR A 41 5.20 -1.01 -7.55
C THR A 41 4.98 0.37 -6.93
N LYS A 42 4.83 0.46 -5.61
CA LYS A 42 4.71 1.74 -4.88
C LYS A 42 6.02 2.24 -4.29
N ILE A 43 6.89 1.36 -3.80
CA ILE A 43 8.15 1.75 -3.15
C ILE A 43 9.18 2.24 -4.18
N ILE A 44 9.34 1.54 -5.30
CA ILE A 44 10.44 1.81 -6.25
C ILE A 44 10.34 3.21 -6.89
N PRO A 45 9.18 3.67 -7.40
CA PRO A 45 9.02 5.05 -7.89
C PRO A 45 9.41 6.09 -6.84
N ASN A 46 8.96 5.89 -5.60
CA ASN A 46 9.21 6.82 -4.51
C ASN A 46 10.68 6.89 -4.15
N LEU A 47 11.39 5.76 -4.10
CA LEU A 47 12.84 5.74 -3.87
C LEU A 47 13.60 6.50 -4.97
N LYS A 48 13.19 6.38 -6.23
CA LYS A 48 13.75 7.16 -7.35
C LYS A 48 13.47 8.65 -7.16
N ARG A 49 12.22 9.02 -6.90
CA ARG A 49 11.76 10.41 -6.70
C ARG A 49 12.57 11.16 -5.64
N ILE A 50 12.86 10.53 -4.50
CA ILE A 50 13.62 11.16 -3.41
C ILE A 50 15.15 10.96 -3.53
N GLY A 51 15.64 10.37 -4.63
CA GLY A 51 17.07 10.17 -4.87
C GLY A 51 17.72 9.04 -4.06
N LEU A 52 16.93 8.19 -3.42
CA LEU A 52 17.45 7.03 -2.66
C LEU A 52 17.74 5.81 -3.55
N LEU A 53 17.22 5.75 -4.77
CA LEU A 53 17.57 4.73 -5.77
C LEU A 53 18.89 5.08 -6.49
N ASN A 54 20.00 5.06 -5.75
CA ASN A 54 21.34 5.38 -6.26
C ASN A 54 22.15 4.14 -6.68
N ASP A 55 23.30 4.36 -7.31
CA ASP A 55 24.19 3.31 -7.86
C ASP A 55 24.60 2.25 -6.83
N LYS A 56 24.66 2.60 -5.54
CA LYS A 56 25.01 1.65 -4.47
C LYS A 56 23.88 0.68 -4.15
N VAL A 57 22.62 1.11 -4.27
CA VAL A 57 21.45 0.29 -3.91
C VAL A 57 20.75 -0.32 -5.11
N MET A 58 20.85 0.29 -6.29
CA MET A 58 20.22 -0.16 -7.53
C MET A 58 20.54 -1.64 -7.87
N PRO A 59 21.80 -2.14 -7.73
CA PRO A 59 22.10 -3.55 -8.00
C PRO A 59 21.38 -4.54 -7.07
N LYS A 60 20.93 -4.09 -5.88
CA LYS A 60 20.15 -4.95 -4.97
C LYS A 60 18.71 -5.11 -5.44
N TYR A 61 18.13 -4.05 -6.00
CA TYR A 61 16.78 -4.08 -6.55
C TYR A 61 16.74 -4.71 -7.95
N GLU A 62 17.83 -4.61 -8.71
CA GLU A 62 18.01 -5.34 -9.96
C GLU A 62 17.92 -6.85 -9.75
N LYS A 63 18.64 -7.38 -8.74
CA LYS A 63 18.58 -8.80 -8.35
C LYS A 63 17.18 -9.27 -7.93
N LEU A 64 16.34 -8.34 -7.48
CA LEU A 64 14.94 -8.62 -7.12
C LEU A 64 14.00 -8.54 -8.33
N GLY A 65 14.47 -8.06 -9.49
CA GLY A 65 13.66 -7.93 -10.70
C GLY A 65 12.61 -6.81 -10.63
N VAL A 66 12.78 -5.83 -9.74
CA VAL A 66 11.75 -4.80 -9.46
C VAL A 66 12.06 -3.43 -10.05
N LEU A 67 13.19 -3.28 -10.75
CA LEU A 67 13.60 -1.99 -11.33
C LEU A 67 12.67 -1.50 -12.45
N SER A 68 11.97 -2.41 -13.12
CA SER A 68 10.96 -2.06 -14.13
C SER A 68 9.85 -1.17 -13.57
N TYR A 69 9.63 -1.18 -12.26
CA TYR A 69 8.64 -0.33 -11.60
C TYR A 69 9.10 1.11 -11.39
N ALA A 70 10.36 1.46 -11.64
CA ALA A 70 10.89 2.80 -11.35
C ALA A 70 10.28 3.93 -12.19
N GLU A 71 9.67 3.60 -13.32
CA GLU A 71 8.96 4.55 -14.20
C GLU A 71 7.44 4.57 -13.96
N LEU A 72 6.93 3.82 -12.98
CA LEU A 72 5.53 3.93 -12.61
C LEU A 72 5.26 5.29 -11.96
N GLU A 73 4.03 5.75 -12.11
CA GLU A 73 3.55 7.00 -11.54
C GLU A 73 3.70 6.98 -10.00
N ASP A 74 4.33 8.02 -9.47
CA ASP A 74 4.49 8.26 -8.04
C ASP A 74 3.24 8.96 -7.53
N ASN A 75 2.16 8.19 -7.32
CA ASN A 75 0.79 8.69 -7.11
C ASN A 75 0.53 9.59 -5.86
N PHE A 76 1.50 10.30 -5.30
CA PHE A 76 1.29 11.13 -4.13
C PHE A 76 2.15 12.39 -4.16
N ASP A 77 1.62 13.45 -4.80
CA ASP A 77 1.89 14.80 -4.33
C ASP A 77 1.19 14.96 -2.98
N ILE A 78 1.94 14.65 -1.91
CA ILE A 78 1.44 14.80 -0.55
C ILE A 78 1.35 16.29 -0.23
N ASP A 79 0.14 16.80 -0.09
CA ASP A 79 -0.08 18.08 0.56
C ASP A 79 0.16 17.90 2.07
N TRP A 80 1.37 18.23 2.50
CA TRP A 80 1.75 18.16 3.92
C TRP A 80 0.88 19.05 4.81
N ALA A 81 0.38 20.17 4.28
CA ALA A 81 -0.51 21.04 5.03
C ALA A 81 -1.84 20.32 5.29
N ASP A 82 -2.36 19.59 4.30
CA ASP A 82 -3.57 18.78 4.45
C ASP A 82 -3.37 17.61 5.41
N MET A 83 -2.30 16.82 5.25
CA MET A 83 -1.97 15.70 6.15
C MET A 83 -1.73 16.11 7.60
N SER A 84 -1.28 17.35 7.84
CA SER A 84 -1.03 17.87 9.18
C SER A 84 -2.29 18.33 9.92
N LYS A 85 -3.44 18.38 9.22
CA LYS A 85 -4.71 18.76 9.84
C LYS A 85 -5.12 17.69 10.86
N PRO A 86 -5.81 18.08 11.96
CA PRO A 86 -6.46 17.12 12.84
C PRO A 86 -7.41 16.23 12.03
N TYR A 87 -7.55 14.97 12.45
CA TYR A 87 -8.58 14.09 11.92
C TYR A 87 -9.95 14.74 12.05
N GLU A 88 -10.82 14.48 11.08
CA GLU A 88 -12.20 14.95 11.15
C GLU A 88 -12.89 14.39 12.38
N THR A 89 -13.67 15.23 13.04
CA THR A 89 -14.54 14.79 14.13
C THR A 89 -15.69 13.94 13.57
N GLN A 90 -16.25 13.08 14.43
CA GLN A 90 -17.41 12.26 14.07
C GLN A 90 -18.56 13.10 13.49
N GLU A 91 -18.82 14.28 14.06
CA GLU A 91 -19.87 15.20 13.61
C GLU A 91 -19.60 15.80 12.21
N GLU A 92 -18.33 16.06 11.88
CA GLU A 92 -17.92 16.53 10.56
C GLU A 92 -18.08 15.44 9.50
N ILE A 93 -17.69 14.20 9.84
CA ILE A 93 -17.87 13.02 8.98
C ILE A 93 -19.36 12.82 8.69
N GLU A 94 -20.22 12.82 9.71
CA GLU A 94 -21.66 12.64 9.56
C GLU A 94 -22.30 13.73 8.70
N ARG A 95 -21.86 14.98 8.88
CA ARG A 95 -22.32 16.12 8.07
C ARG A 95 -21.92 15.96 6.61
N PHE A 96 -20.69 15.55 6.34
CA PHE A 96 -20.18 15.30 4.99
C PHE A 96 -20.97 14.18 4.29
N LEU A 97 -21.18 13.05 4.97
CA LEU A 97 -21.96 11.91 4.43
C LEU A 97 -23.42 12.30 4.15
N LYS A 98 -24.03 13.10 5.03
CA LYS A 98 -25.38 13.63 4.81
C LYS A 98 -25.44 14.53 3.57
N HIS A 99 -24.44 15.37 3.36
CA HIS A 99 -24.36 16.27 2.20
C HIS A 99 -24.18 15.51 0.88
N LEU A 100 -23.33 14.48 0.86
CA LEU A 100 -23.17 13.55 -0.28
C LEU A 100 -24.49 12.85 -0.62
N THR A 101 -25.19 12.33 0.39
CA THR A 101 -26.47 11.64 0.20
C THR A 101 -27.56 12.57 -0.36
N ILE A 102 -27.57 13.84 0.06
CA ILE A 102 -28.51 14.85 -0.46
C ILE A 102 -28.19 15.20 -1.92
N ASN A 103 -26.91 15.36 -2.27
CA ASN A 103 -26.51 15.71 -3.63
C ASN A 103 -26.67 14.55 -4.63
N MET A 104 -26.54 13.30 -4.19
CA MET A 104 -26.88 12.13 -5.01
C MET A 104 -28.39 11.95 -5.24
N LYS A 105 -29.24 12.50 -4.37
CA LYS A 105 -30.70 12.47 -4.51
C LYS A 105 -31.27 13.60 -5.38
N LYS A 106 -30.47 14.57 -5.81
CA LYS A 106 -30.91 15.57 -6.78
C LYS A 106 -30.85 14.96 -8.18
N PRO A 107 -31.97 14.70 -8.85
CA PRO A 107 -31.92 14.21 -10.23
C PRO A 107 -31.23 15.26 -11.09
N LYS A 108 -30.24 14.85 -11.90
CA LYS A 108 -29.70 15.66 -12.99
C LYS A 108 -30.81 15.87 -14.03
N THR A 109 -31.74 16.77 -13.75
CA THR A 109 -32.77 17.19 -14.70
C THR A 109 -32.14 18.16 -15.68
N LYS A 110 -31.62 17.63 -16.80
CA LYS A 110 -31.51 18.35 -18.07
C LYS A 110 -31.65 17.36 -19.22
N PHE A 111 -32.87 17.20 -19.72
CA PHE A 111 -33.11 16.90 -21.13
C PHE A 111 -34.09 17.94 -21.66
N ARG A 112 -33.56 18.87 -22.44
CA ARG A 112 -34.27 19.60 -23.49
C ARG A 112 -33.29 19.83 -24.62
#